data_AF-A0A524D7M6-F1
#
_entry.id   AF-A0A524D7M6-F1
#
_cell.length_a   1.000
_cell.length_b   1.000
_cell.length_c   1.000
_cell.angle_alpha   90.00
_cell.angle_beta   90.00
_cell.angle_gamma   90.00
#
_symmetry.space_group_name_H-M   'P 1'
#
loop_
_entity.id
_entity.type
_entity.pdbx_description
1 polymer ?
#
loop_
_entity_poly.entity_id
_entity_poly.type
_entity_poly.pdbx_seq_one_letter_code
_entity_poly.pdbx_strand_id
1 'polypeptide(L)'
;MSEDEVHNDTESEGAEGEVEEEVLVAPSGSRLSRFLEDPWPTATFVLVLLGFAMVILPPYEIWSQWNWLFVGLYFMWILVTISFVFTMEIWVKAAGSKMRFVAIILFLLITGVGVLGSVDLGLWILFSTPVLPGLEAPLLYGTNAIVIFCLYSLWLIKRSTTADRP
;
A
#
# COMPACT_ATOMS: atom_id res chain seq x y z
N MET A 1 -15.50 -36.55 -74.85
CA MET A 1 -15.95 -37.39 -73.72
C MET A 1 -14.68 -37.84 -73.04
N SER A 2 -14.24 -37.35 -71.88
CA SER A 2 -14.80 -36.58 -70.75
C SER A 2 -13.59 -36.04 -69.96
N GLU A 3 -13.60 -34.79 -69.47
CA GLU A 3 -13.52 -34.39 -68.03
C GLU A 3 -12.22 -34.85 -67.32
N ASP A 4 -11.27 -33.95 -67.06
CA ASP A 4 -11.12 -33.08 -65.86
C ASP A 4 -10.40 -33.76 -64.69
N GLU A 5 -9.33 -33.08 -64.23
CA GLU A 5 -8.71 -33.02 -62.90
C GLU A 5 -8.31 -34.37 -62.23
N VAL A 6 -7.17 -34.52 -61.53
CA VAL A 6 -6.75 -33.83 -60.33
C VAL A 6 -5.28 -34.21 -60.09
N HIS A 7 -4.41 -33.21 -59.92
CA HIS A 7 -3.06 -33.39 -59.40
C HIS A 7 -3.19 -33.69 -57.89
N ASN A 8 -2.83 -34.92 -57.49
CA ASN A 8 -2.92 -35.35 -56.10
C ASN A 8 -1.66 -34.90 -55.34
N ASP A 9 -1.87 -33.94 -54.43
CA ASP A 9 -0.93 -33.45 -53.45
C ASP A 9 -0.51 -34.56 -52.48
N THR A 10 0.79 -34.85 -52.38
CA THR A 10 1.34 -35.54 -51.21
C THR A 10 2.79 -35.11 -51.01
N GLU A 11 3.11 -34.74 -49.77
CA GLU A 11 4.42 -34.41 -49.20
C GLU A 11 4.98 -32.99 -49.44
N SER A 12 4.56 -32.06 -48.58
CA SER A 12 5.47 -31.05 -48.02
C SER A 12 5.54 -31.26 -46.52
N GLU A 13 6.74 -31.56 -46.06
CA GLU A 13 7.15 -31.81 -44.69
C GLU A 13 6.93 -30.59 -43.76
N GLY A 14 6.66 -30.89 -42.49
CA GLY A 14 7.22 -30.16 -41.35
C GLY A 14 6.68 -28.75 -41.06
N ALA A 15 5.46 -28.65 -40.54
CA ALA A 15 4.92 -27.40 -40.01
C ALA A 15 4.31 -27.59 -38.60
N GLU A 16 5.13 -27.89 -37.60
CA GLU A 16 4.85 -27.60 -36.17
C GLU A 16 6.23 -27.30 -35.55
N GLY A 17 6.61 -26.06 -35.24
CA GLY A 17 5.85 -25.17 -34.38
C GLY A 17 6.23 -25.31 -32.90
N GLU A 18 7.33 -25.99 -32.55
CA GLU A 18 7.95 -25.87 -31.23
C GLU A 18 8.74 -24.56 -31.14
N VAL A 19 8.00 -23.45 -31.05
CA VAL A 19 8.52 -22.28 -30.36
C VAL A 19 8.65 -22.72 -28.91
N GLU A 20 9.89 -22.87 -28.45
CA GLU A 20 10.22 -22.92 -27.03
C GLU A 20 9.46 -21.77 -26.36
N GLU A 21 8.32 -22.09 -25.75
CA GLU A 21 7.71 -21.26 -24.74
C GLU A 21 8.73 -21.31 -23.61
N GLU A 22 9.71 -20.40 -23.67
CA GLU A 22 10.42 -19.93 -22.49
C GLU A 22 9.31 -19.54 -21.53
N VAL A 23 8.95 -20.51 -20.69
CA VAL A 23 8.22 -20.31 -19.45
C VAL A 23 9.11 -19.32 -18.73
N LEU A 24 8.78 -18.04 -18.90
CA LEU A 24 9.22 -16.94 -18.09
C LEU A 24 8.74 -17.31 -16.69
N VAL A 25 9.54 -18.12 -15.99
CA VAL A 25 9.39 -18.43 -14.58
C VAL A 25 9.39 -17.07 -13.91
N ALA A 26 8.19 -16.57 -13.62
CA ALA A 26 7.99 -15.27 -13.02
C ALA A 26 8.85 -15.23 -11.75
N PRO A 27 9.82 -14.31 -11.67
CA PRO A 27 10.80 -14.36 -10.61
C PRO A 27 10.11 -14.10 -9.27
N SER A 28 10.08 -15.12 -8.41
CA SER A 28 9.93 -15.00 -6.95
C SER A 28 8.77 -14.12 -6.43
N GLY A 29 7.56 -14.29 -6.96
CA GLY A 29 6.35 -13.62 -6.41
C GLY A 29 5.86 -14.15 -5.05
N SER A 30 6.51 -15.16 -4.47
CA SER A 30 5.98 -15.99 -3.37
C SER A 30 5.60 -15.23 -2.08
N ARG A 31 6.30 -14.14 -1.74
CA ARG A 31 6.05 -13.42 -0.47
C ARG A 31 5.01 -12.31 -0.61
N LEU A 32 5.04 -11.57 -1.72
CA LEU A 32 4.10 -10.48 -1.99
C LEU A 32 2.71 -11.02 -2.36
N SER A 33 2.63 -12.10 -3.15
CA SER A 33 1.37 -12.78 -3.45
C SER A 33 0.71 -13.32 -2.18
N ARG A 34 1.46 -14.03 -1.33
CA ARG A 34 0.97 -14.57 -0.06
C ARG A 34 0.53 -13.48 0.92
N PHE A 35 1.18 -12.32 0.91
CA PHE A 35 0.74 -11.16 1.69
C PHE A 35 -0.54 -10.53 1.13
N LEU A 36 -0.73 -10.51 -0.19
CA LEU A 36 -1.94 -10.00 -0.81
C LEU A 36 -3.17 -10.89 -0.58
N GLU A 37 -2.96 -12.20 -0.41
CA GLU A 37 -4.03 -13.15 -0.06
C GLU A 37 -4.59 -12.92 1.35
N ASP A 38 -3.70 -12.68 2.33
CA ASP A 38 -4.11 -12.31 3.69
C ASP A 38 -3.12 -11.29 4.31
N PRO A 39 -3.37 -9.98 4.15
CA PRO A 39 -2.45 -8.94 4.60
C PRO A 39 -2.52 -8.70 6.12
N TRP A 40 -3.62 -9.09 6.78
CA TRP A 40 -3.91 -8.71 8.16
C TRP A 40 -2.96 -9.32 9.19
N PRO A 41 -2.62 -10.62 9.18
CA PRO A 41 -1.72 -11.21 10.17
C PRO A 41 -0.35 -10.54 10.19
N THR A 42 0.22 -10.25 9.02
CA THR A 42 1.53 -9.60 8.90
C THR A 42 1.45 -8.13 9.30
N ALA A 43 0.41 -7.41 8.86
CA ALA A 43 0.20 -6.01 9.23
C ALA A 43 0.00 -5.87 10.76
N THR A 44 -0.87 -6.70 11.36
CA THR A 44 -1.10 -6.71 12.80
C THR A 44 0.16 -7.07 13.58
N PHE A 45 0.97 -8.01 13.11
CA PHE A 45 2.25 -8.33 13.75
C PHE A 45 3.19 -7.11 13.79
N VAL A 46 3.34 -6.40 12.67
CA VAL A 46 4.14 -5.17 12.60
C VAL A 46 3.57 -4.08 13.50
N LEU A 47 2.25 -3.90 13.53
CA LEU A 47 1.59 -2.93 14.40
C LEU A 47 1.79 -3.25 15.88
N VAL A 48 1.67 -4.51 16.28
CA VAL A 48 1.94 -4.95 17.65
C VAL A 48 3.38 -4.66 18.04
N LEU A 49 4.34 -5.01 17.19
CA LEU A 49 5.75 -4.72 17.43
C LEU A 49 6.01 -3.22 17.56
N LEU A 50 5.39 -2.41 16.71
CA LEU A 50 5.46 -0.95 16.76
C LEU A 50 4.87 -0.39 18.06
N GLY A 51 3.71 -0.92 18.49
CA GLY A 51 3.07 -0.53 19.75
C GLY A 51 3.94 -0.85 20.96
N PHE A 52 4.55 -2.04 20.99
CA PHE A 52 5.51 -2.40 22.05
C PHE A 52 6.74 -1.49 22.04
N ALA A 53 7.33 -1.24 20.87
CA ALA A 53 8.48 -0.34 20.75
C ALA A 53 8.13 1.07 21.27
N MET A 54 6.95 1.58 20.95
CA MET A 54 6.52 2.89 21.41
C MET A 54 6.31 2.97 22.91
N VAL A 55 5.89 1.90 23.58
CA VAL A 55 5.69 1.88 25.04
C VAL A 55 7.02 1.67 25.77
N ILE A 56 7.91 0.84 25.24
CA ILE A 56 9.13 0.39 25.95
C ILE A 56 10.30 1.34 25.75
N LEU A 57 10.43 1.95 24.56
CA LEU A 57 11.59 2.79 24.24
C LEU A 57 11.63 4.14 24.98
N PRO A 58 10.51 4.86 25.18
CA PRO A 58 10.55 6.12 25.89
C PRO A 58 10.85 5.92 27.38
N PRO A 59 11.76 6.71 27.98
CA PRO A 59 11.94 6.68 29.43
C PRO A 59 10.66 7.13 30.14
N TYR A 60 10.45 6.62 31.36
CA TYR A 60 9.21 6.81 32.14
C TYR A 60 8.78 8.29 32.25
N GLU A 61 9.73 9.21 32.46
CA GLU A 61 9.45 10.64 32.58
C GLU A 61 8.76 11.19 31.33
N ILE A 62 9.32 10.90 30.15
CA ILE A 62 8.76 11.33 28.86
C ILE A 62 7.41 10.65 28.62
N TRP A 63 7.31 9.36 28.93
CA TRP A 63 6.06 8.62 28.78
C TRP A 63 4.94 9.22 29.62
N SER A 64 5.20 9.53 30.89
CA SER A 64 4.18 10.02 31.83
C SER A 64 3.59 11.37 31.40
N GLN A 65 4.39 12.22 30.77
CA GLN A 65 3.99 13.55 30.32
C GLN A 65 3.28 13.53 28.95
N TRP A 66 3.72 12.65 28.04
CA TRP A 66 3.31 12.67 26.63
C TRP A 66 2.55 11.42 26.17
N ASN A 67 2.11 10.56 27.11
CA ASN A 67 1.41 9.30 26.84
C ASN A 67 0.30 9.41 25.78
N TRP A 68 -0.57 10.41 25.87
CA TRP A 68 -1.68 10.60 24.93
C TRP A 68 -1.20 10.97 23.53
N LEU A 69 -0.11 11.71 23.40
CA LEU A 69 0.48 12.00 22.09
C LEU A 69 1.15 10.76 21.49
N PHE A 70 1.78 9.92 22.30
CA PHE A 70 2.27 8.62 21.82
C PHE A 70 1.11 7.74 21.34
N VAL A 71 0.02 7.63 22.11
CA VAL A 71 -1.18 6.89 21.69
C VAL A 71 -1.75 7.43 20.36
N GLY A 72 -1.84 8.76 20.22
CA GLY A 72 -2.27 9.40 18.97
C GLY A 72 -1.32 9.14 17.80
N LEU A 73 -0.01 9.12 18.06
CA LEU A 73 0.99 8.78 17.05
C LEU A 73 0.90 7.32 16.63
N TYR A 74 0.66 6.39 17.57
CA TYR A 74 0.43 4.98 17.27
C TYR A 74 -0.81 4.80 16.40
N PHE A 75 -1.92 5.46 16.77
CA PHE A 75 -3.15 5.44 15.99
C PHE A 75 -2.93 5.92 14.55
N MET A 76 -2.16 6.99 14.37
CA MET A 76 -1.79 7.48 13.04
C MET A 76 -1.04 6.41 12.23
N TRP A 77 -0.07 5.71 12.82
CA TRP A 77 0.66 4.63 12.14
C TRP A 77 -0.22 3.42 11.80
N ILE A 78 -1.25 3.13 12.61
CA ILE A 78 -2.29 2.16 12.24
C ILE A 78 -3.00 2.62 10.96
N LEU A 79 -3.40 3.89 10.87
CA LEU A 79 -4.05 4.43 9.67
C LEU A 79 -3.14 4.39 8.44
N VAL A 80 -1.85 4.72 8.60
CA VAL A 80 -0.85 4.60 7.52
C VAL A 80 -0.78 3.15 7.02
N THR A 81 -0.76 2.18 7.93
CA THR A 81 -0.74 0.75 7.57
C THR A 81 -2.01 0.31 6.85
N ILE A 82 -3.19 0.76 7.31
CA ILE A 82 -4.46 0.50 6.61
C ILE A 82 -4.44 1.09 5.19
N SER A 83 -3.90 2.30 5.03
CA SER A 83 -3.79 2.93 3.71
C SER A 83 -2.90 2.14 2.76
N PHE A 84 -1.82 1.52 3.26
CA PHE A 84 -0.96 0.63 2.48
C PHE A 84 -1.75 -0.59 1.97
N VAL A 85 -2.53 -1.24 2.84
CA VAL A 85 -3.37 -2.39 2.46
C VAL A 85 -4.39 -2.00 1.39
N PHE A 86 -5.08 -0.87 1.56
CA PHE A 86 -6.05 -0.39 0.57
C PHE A 86 -5.40 -0.08 -0.77
N THR A 87 -4.24 0.56 -0.77
CA THR A 87 -3.50 0.86 -1.99
C THR A 87 -3.05 -0.41 -2.71
N MET A 88 -2.59 -1.42 -1.99
CA MET A 88 -2.23 -2.72 -2.55
C MET A 88 -3.44 -3.43 -3.18
N GLU A 89 -4.59 -3.43 -2.50
CA GLU A 89 -5.82 -3.99 -3.07
C GLU A 89 -6.27 -3.26 -4.34
N ILE A 90 -6.25 -1.92 -4.34
CA ILE A 90 -6.59 -1.11 -5.52
C ILE A 90 -5.59 -1.39 -6.64
N TRP A 91 -4.30 -1.50 -6.31
CA TRP A 91 -3.25 -1.80 -7.28
C TRP A 91 -3.52 -3.11 -8.01
N VAL A 92 -3.84 -4.18 -7.28
CA VAL A 92 -4.16 -5.47 -7.90
C VAL A 92 -5.44 -5.37 -8.75
N LYS A 93 -6.53 -4.83 -8.20
CA LYS A 93 -7.85 -4.82 -8.87
C LYS A 93 -7.93 -3.89 -10.08
N ALA A 94 -7.28 -2.75 -10.04
CA ALA A 94 -7.42 -1.71 -11.08
C ALA A 94 -6.49 -1.90 -12.29
N ALA A 95 -6.14 -3.16 -12.63
CA ALA A 95 -5.92 -3.65 -14.00
C ALA A 95 -5.74 -2.62 -15.14
N GLY A 96 -4.65 -1.84 -15.23
CA GLY A 96 -4.44 -0.92 -16.36
C GLY A 96 -5.25 0.40 -16.34
N SER A 97 -5.91 0.72 -15.22
CA SER A 97 -6.61 1.98 -15.02
C SER A 97 -5.73 3.06 -14.38
N LYS A 98 -5.97 4.33 -14.75
CA LYS A 98 -5.32 5.51 -14.14
C LYS A 98 -5.57 5.61 -12.63
N MET A 99 -6.61 4.95 -12.12
CA MET A 99 -6.96 4.91 -10.70
C MET A 99 -5.86 4.32 -9.80
N ARG A 100 -5.00 3.44 -10.36
CA ARG A 100 -3.83 2.90 -9.66
C ARG A 100 -2.85 3.97 -9.21
N PHE A 101 -2.58 4.94 -10.09
CA PHE A 101 -1.63 6.02 -9.81
C PHE A 101 -2.20 7.00 -8.77
N VAL A 102 -3.51 7.25 -8.80
CA VAL A 102 -4.18 8.08 -7.79
C VAL A 102 -4.03 7.44 -6.40
N ALA A 103 -4.24 6.12 -6.29
CA ALA A 103 -4.05 5.42 -5.03
C ALA A 103 -2.61 5.50 -4.51
N ILE A 104 -1.61 5.35 -5.39
CA ILE A 104 -0.20 5.53 -5.01
C ILE A 104 0.08 6.95 -4.51
N ILE A 105 -0.39 7.98 -5.22
CA ILE A 105 -0.17 9.38 -4.82
C ILE A 105 -0.79 9.64 -3.44
N LEU A 106 -2.01 9.15 -3.19
CA LEU A 106 -2.65 9.26 -1.88
C LEU A 106 -1.87 8.50 -0.80
N PHE A 107 -1.35 7.32 -1.10
CA PHE A 107 -0.50 6.57 -0.16
C PHE A 107 0.80 7.31 0.17
N LEU A 108 1.48 7.88 -0.82
CA LEU A 108 2.67 8.70 -0.61
C LEU A 108 2.36 9.94 0.21
N LEU A 109 1.22 10.60 -0.03
CA LEU A 109 0.76 11.74 0.75
C LEU A 109 0.50 11.33 2.21
N ILE A 110 -0.25 10.24 2.45
CA ILE A 110 -0.53 9.73 3.80
C ILE A 110 0.77 9.39 4.54
N THR A 111 1.71 8.71 3.87
CA THR A 111 3.00 8.34 4.45
C THR A 111 3.83 9.58 4.77
N GLY A 112 3.89 10.55 3.85
CA GLY A 112 4.60 11.81 4.06
C GLY A 112 4.04 12.62 5.23
N VAL A 113 2.72 12.71 5.34
CA VAL A 113 2.03 13.36 6.46
C VAL A 113 2.29 12.61 7.77
N GLY A 114 2.30 11.28 7.75
CA GLY A 114 2.61 10.45 8.91
C GLY A 114 4.05 10.65 9.41
N VAL A 115 5.01 10.69 8.50
CA VAL A 115 6.41 10.99 8.83
C VAL A 115 6.53 12.42 9.39
N LEU A 116 5.90 13.40 8.75
CA LEU A 116 5.91 14.79 9.21
C LEU A 116 5.35 14.93 10.63
N GLY A 117 4.21 14.30 10.93
CA GLY A 117 3.62 14.30 12.26
C GLY A 117 4.51 13.61 13.31
N SER A 118 5.21 12.54 12.92
CA SER A 118 6.17 11.83 13.78
C SER A 118 7.39 12.70 14.10
N VAL A 119 7.95 13.37 13.09
CA VAL A 119 9.12 14.25 13.24
C VAL A 119 8.77 15.47 14.06
N ASP A 120 7.61 16.11 13.80
CA ASP A 120 7.17 17.27 14.57
C ASP A 120 6.98 16.93 16.05
N LEU A 121 6.34 15.80 16.36
CA LEU A 121 6.20 15.34 17.75
C LEU A 121 7.57 15.05 18.38
N GLY A 122 8.49 14.43 17.64
CA GLY A 122 9.85 14.15 18.11
C GLY A 122 10.63 15.43 18.44
N LEU A 123 10.55 16.44 17.58
CA LEU A 123 11.18 17.75 17.82
C LEU A 123 10.54 18.48 18.99
N TRP A 124 9.22 18.39 19.14
CA TRP A 124 8.52 18.97 20.27
C TRP A 124 8.95 18.35 21.60
N ILE A 125 9.09 17.02 21.65
CA ILE A 125 9.52 16.32 22.86
C ILE A 125 10.99 16.62 23.19
N LEU A 126 11.88 16.65 22.19
CA LEU A 126 13.32 16.78 22.41
C LEU A 126 13.79 18.23 22.62
N PHE A 127 13.21 19.17 21.89
CA PHE A 127 13.68 20.56 21.84
C PHE A 127 12.62 21.58 22.26
N SER A 128 11.38 21.15 22.53
CA SER A 128 10.24 22.06 22.78
C SER A 128 10.02 23.08 21.66
N THR A 129 10.35 22.71 20.43
CA THR A 129 10.21 23.56 19.23
C THR A 129 9.33 22.87 18.19
N PRO A 130 8.32 23.55 17.63
CA PRO A 130 7.57 23.05 16.48
C PRO A 130 8.38 23.08 15.19
N VAL A 131 8.01 22.23 14.22
CA VAL A 131 8.50 22.33 12.84
C VAL A 131 8.03 23.63 12.18
N LEU A 132 6.78 24.02 12.43
CA LEU A 132 6.22 25.24 11.87
C LEU A 132 6.21 26.36 12.94
N PRO A 133 6.89 27.49 12.69
CA PRO A 133 6.91 28.60 13.64
C PRO A 133 5.50 29.19 13.79
N GLY A 134 5.10 29.46 15.03
CA GLY A 134 3.79 30.07 15.36
C GLY A 134 2.69 29.09 15.74
N LEU A 135 2.97 27.78 15.79
CA LEU A 135 2.04 26.81 16.37
C LEU A 135 2.33 26.59 17.86
N GLU A 136 1.27 26.65 18.67
CA GLU A 136 1.33 26.39 20.12
C GLU A 136 1.12 24.91 20.46
N ALA A 137 0.75 24.08 19.48
CA ALA A 137 0.45 22.67 19.67
C ALA A 137 1.12 21.81 18.59
N PRO A 138 1.45 20.53 18.91
CA PRO A 138 1.97 19.57 17.94
C PRO A 138 1.04 19.40 16.73
N LEU A 139 1.63 19.26 15.54
CA LEU A 139 0.93 19.03 14.28
C LEU A 139 0.19 17.69 14.22
N LEU A 140 0.37 16.84 15.22
CA LEU A 140 -0.20 15.50 15.29
C LEU A 140 -1.73 15.49 15.06
N TYR A 141 -2.46 16.48 15.60
CA TYR A 141 -3.91 16.54 15.41
C TYR A 141 -4.31 16.85 13.96
N GLY A 142 -3.67 17.84 13.36
CA GLY A 142 -3.93 18.23 11.97
C GLY A 142 -3.51 17.15 10.98
N THR A 143 -2.35 16.53 11.21
CA THR A 143 -1.86 15.42 10.38
C THR A 143 -2.78 14.20 10.46
N ASN A 144 -3.31 13.86 11.65
CA ASN A 144 -4.32 12.79 11.78
C ASN A 144 -5.60 13.10 10.98
N ALA A 145 -6.11 14.32 11.04
CA ALA A 145 -7.29 14.71 10.26
C ALA A 145 -7.07 14.57 8.75
N ILE A 146 -5.90 14.99 8.25
CA ILE A 146 -5.51 14.84 6.84
C ILE A 146 -5.43 13.36 6.45
N VAL A 147 -4.81 12.53 7.29
CA VAL A 147 -4.70 11.09 7.04
C VAL A 147 -6.08 10.44 6.95
N ILE A 148 -6.99 10.74 7.89
CA ILE A 148 -8.36 10.21 7.87
C ILE A 148 -9.08 10.60 6.57
N PHE A 149 -8.96 11.86 6.14
CA PHE A 149 -9.58 12.32 4.89
C PHE A 149 -9.02 11.62 3.65
N CYS A 150 -7.71 11.43 3.59
CA CYS A 150 -7.06 10.72 2.49
C CYS A 150 -7.45 9.23 2.48
N LEU A 151 -7.57 8.62 3.66
CA LEU A 151 -7.97 7.23 3.83
C LEU A 151 -9.44 7.02 3.44
N TYR A 152 -10.31 7.97 3.76
CA TYR A 152 -11.69 7.99 3.26
C TYR A 152 -11.74 8.09 1.73
N SER A 153 -10.89 8.93 1.13
CA SER A 153 -10.78 9.03 -0.33
C SER A 153 -10.29 7.72 -0.97
N LEU A 154 -9.28 7.08 -0.39
CA LEU A 154 -8.83 5.74 -0.80
C LEU A 154 -9.94 4.69 -0.67
N TRP A 155 -10.72 4.73 0.40
CA TRP A 155 -11.85 3.83 0.60
C TRP A 155 -12.91 3.99 -0.49
N LEU A 156 -13.23 5.22 -0.88
CA LEU A 156 -14.15 5.49 -1.99
C LEU A 156 -13.60 4.96 -3.34
N ILE A 157 -12.30 5.13 -3.60
CA ILE A 157 -11.63 4.59 -4.79
C ILE A 157 -11.65 3.06 -4.79
N LYS A 158 -11.37 2.43 -3.64
CA LYS A 158 -11.45 0.97 -3.48
C LYS A 158 -12.87 0.46 -3.79
N ARG A 159 -13.90 1.19 -3.33
CA ARG A 159 -15.30 0.81 -3.57
C ARG A 159 -15.67 0.94 -5.05
N SER A 160 -15.28 2.03 -5.72
CA SER A 160 -15.59 2.23 -7.14
C SER A 160 -14.88 1.22 -8.05
N THR A 161 -13.67 0.81 -7.68
CA THR A 161 -12.90 -0.21 -8.43
C THR A 161 -13.35 -1.65 -8.16
N THR A 162 -14.17 -1.90 -7.13
CA THR A 162 -14.72 -3.23 -6.83
C THR A 162 -16.11 -3.45 -7.45
N ALA A 163 -16.75 -2.40 -7.99
CA ALA A 163 -18.14 -2.45 -8.43
C ALA A 163 -18.40 -3.22 -9.74
N ASP A 164 -17.38 -3.68 -10.47
CA ASP A 164 -17.54 -4.47 -11.70
C ASP A 164 -17.10 -5.93 -11.50
N ARG A 165 -18.04 -6.75 -11.03
CA ARG A 165 -18.14 -8.16 -11.43
C ARG A 165 -19.62 -8.50 -11.64
N PRO A 166 -20.08 -8.73 -12.89
CA PRO A 166 -21.34 -9.42 -13.13
C PRO A 166 -21.30 -10.85 -12.59
#